data_AF-B0TLM5-F1
#
_entry.id   AF-B0TLM5-F1
#
_cell.length_a   1.000
_cell.length_b   1.000
_cell.length_c   1.000
_cell.angle_alpha   90.00
_cell.angle_beta   90.00
_cell.angle_gamma   90.00
#
_symmetry.space_group_name_H-M   'P 1'
#
loop_
_entity.id
_entity.type
_entity.pdbx_description
1 polymer ?
#
loop_
_entity_poly.entity_id
_entity_poly.type
_entity_poly.pdbx_seq_one_letter_code
_entity_poly.pdbx_strand_id
1 'polypeptide(L)'
;MNNKKHVFAEDSFFISRRKFMAIGAAFIAVMAIPVGWFASKVAKRNDYIKARSAGLYKDDAIAKLRVSHANPAVEKYYKEFGGQPLGHMSHDLLHTHFVDRTKLNS
;
A
#
# COMPACT_ATOMS: atom_id res chain seq x y z
N MET A 1 -69.78 25.46 17.62
CA MET A 1 -68.38 25.28 17.19
C MET A 1 -67.59 24.74 18.36
N ASN A 2 -67.20 23.46 18.31
CA ASN A 2 -66.58 22.75 19.44
C ASN A 2 -65.13 23.21 19.62
N ASN A 3 -64.84 23.88 20.74
CA ASN A 3 -63.50 24.35 21.09
C ASN A 3 -62.69 23.18 21.67
N LYS A 4 -62.10 22.35 20.80
CA LYS A 4 -61.17 21.30 21.23
C LYS A 4 -59.86 21.96 21.64
N LYS A 5 -59.64 22.08 22.95
CA LYS A 5 -58.32 22.41 23.51
C LYS A 5 -57.37 21.24 23.21
N HIS A 6 -56.45 21.44 22.27
CA HIS A 6 -55.34 20.53 22.06
C HIS A 6 -54.39 20.66 23.26
N VAL A 7 -54.53 19.75 24.23
CA VAL A 7 -53.54 19.59 25.29
C VAL A 7 -52.34 18.91 24.65
N PHE A 8 -51.21 19.60 24.58
CA PHE A 8 -49.96 19.03 24.09
C PHE A 8 -49.54 17.93 25.08
N ALA A 9 -49.85 16.68 24.73
CA ALA A 9 -49.29 15.52 25.42
C ALA A 9 -47.88 15.33 24.87
N GLU A 10 -46.88 15.63 25.69
CA GLU A 10 -45.51 15.27 25.38
C GLU A 10 -45.41 13.74 25.39
N ASP A 11 -45.17 13.14 24.21
CA ASP A 11 -44.89 11.71 24.10
C ASP A 11 -43.80 11.37 25.10
N SER A 12 -44.11 10.47 26.03
CA SER A 12 -43.21 10.02 27.09
C SER A 12 -42.13 9.09 26.52
N PHE A 13 -41.35 9.58 25.56
CA PHE A 13 -40.13 8.92 25.14
C PHE A 13 -39.13 9.03 26.30
N PHE A 14 -38.69 7.89 26.82
CA PHE A 14 -37.91 7.77 28.06
C PHE A 14 -36.57 8.55 28.09
N ILE A 15 -36.16 9.19 26.99
CA ILE A 15 -34.91 9.93 26.86
C ILE A 15 -35.17 11.34 26.30
N SER A 16 -34.79 12.38 27.05
CA SER A 16 -34.87 13.76 26.56
C SER A 16 -33.84 14.03 25.46
N ARG A 17 -34.11 15.00 24.57
CA ARG A 17 -33.19 15.38 23.46
C ARG A 17 -31.76 15.65 23.92
N ARG A 18 -31.59 16.34 25.07
CA ARG A 18 -30.28 16.63 25.66
C ARG A 18 -29.55 15.35 26.10
N LYS A 19 -30.28 14.40 26.70
CA LYS A 19 -29.74 13.10 27.11
C LYS A 19 -29.38 12.24 25.88
N PHE A 20 -30.21 12.26 24.84
CA PHE A 20 -29.92 11.59 23.56
C PHE A 20 -28.62 12.10 22.92
N MET A 21 -28.46 13.43 22.83
CA MET A 21 -27.23 14.03 22.28
C MET A 21 -25.99 13.70 23.13
N ALA A 22 -26.12 13.71 24.47
CA ALA A 22 -25.03 13.35 25.37
C ALA A 22 -24.61 11.88 25.23
N ILE A 23 -25.58 10.96 25.14
CA ILE A 23 -25.31 9.54 24.91
C ILE A 23 -24.67 9.33 23.54
N GLY A 24 -25.18 9.98 22.49
CA GLY A 24 -24.60 9.91 21.15
C GLY A 24 -23.16 10.41 21.10
N ALA A 25 -22.86 11.53 21.76
CA ALA A 25 -21.50 12.05 21.85
C ALA A 25 -20.55 11.09 22.59
N ALA A 26 -21.01 10.48 23.69
CA ALA A 26 -20.24 9.48 24.42
C ALA A 26 -19.95 8.24 23.55
N PHE A 27 -20.92 7.76 22.77
CA PHE A 27 -20.72 6.64 21.84
C PHE A 27 -19.68 6.97 20.76
N ILE A 28 -19.74 8.16 20.15
CA ILE A 28 -18.76 8.58 19.14
C ILE A 28 -17.35 8.64 19.74
N ALA A 29 -17.21 9.20 20.95
CA ALA A 29 -15.92 9.29 21.63
C ALA A 29 -15.33 7.89 21.93
N VAL A 30 -16.16 6.95 22.39
CA VAL A 30 -15.73 5.57 22.63
C VAL A 30 -15.32 4.87 21.34
N MET A 31 -16.05 5.10 20.24
CA MET A 31 -15.76 4.50 18.93
C MET A 31 -14.54 5.13 18.23
N ALA A 32 -14.18 6.37 18.54
CA ALA A 32 -13.02 7.04 17.93
C ALA A 32 -11.70 6.32 18.20
N ILE A 33 -11.53 5.75 19.40
CA ILE A 33 -10.33 5.03 19.82
C ILE A 33 -10.08 3.75 18.99
N PRO A 34 -11.02 2.79 18.90
CA PRO A 34 -10.84 1.57 18.10
C PRO A 34 -10.76 1.87 16.60
N VAL A 35 -11.51 2.85 16.09
CA VAL A 35 -11.41 3.27 14.67
C VAL A 35 -10.03 3.82 14.35
N GLY A 36 -9.47 4.68 15.21
CA GLY A 36 -8.12 5.21 15.05
C GLY A 36 -7.05 4.11 15.09
N TRP A 37 -7.18 3.15 16.02
CA TRP A 37 -6.27 2.00 16.09
C TRP A 37 -6.33 1.14 14.81
N PHE A 38 -7.54 0.82 14.32
CA PHE A 38 -7.70 0.02 13.10
C PHE A 38 -7.16 0.75 11.87
N ALA A 39 -7.48 2.04 11.69
CA ALA A 39 -6.95 2.87 10.62
C ALA A 39 -5.41 2.89 10.63
N SER A 40 -4.80 2.99 11.81
CA SER A 40 -3.34 2.94 11.97
C SER A 40 -2.74 1.60 11.54
N LYS A 41 -3.39 0.48 11.86
CA LYS A 41 -2.93 -0.86 11.42
C LYS A 41 -2.98 -1.01 9.91
N VAL A 42 -4.06 -0.53 9.27
CA VAL A 42 -4.20 -0.56 7.81
C VAL A 42 -3.12 0.30 7.16
N ALA A 43 -2.86 1.49 7.68
CA ALA A 43 -1.83 2.39 7.16
C ALA A 43 -0.42 1.78 7.26
N LYS A 44 -0.12 1.10 8.36
CA LYS A 44 1.20 0.48 8.62
C LYS A 44 1.40 -0.88 7.92
N ARG A 45 0.40 -1.39 7.21
CA ARG A 45 0.47 -2.72 6.55
C ARG A 45 1.66 -2.86 5.59
N ASN A 46 2.14 -1.76 5.00
CA ASN A 46 3.26 -1.79 4.05
C ASN A 46 4.57 -1.25 4.61
N ASP A 47 4.66 -0.95 5.91
CA ASP A 47 5.85 -0.32 6.49
C ASP A 47 7.09 -1.23 6.41
N TYR A 48 6.92 -2.55 6.50
CA TYR A 48 8.03 -3.49 6.32
C TYR A 48 8.60 -3.48 4.90
N ILE A 49 7.75 -3.26 3.88
CA ILE A 49 8.19 -3.13 2.48
C ILE A 49 9.03 -1.85 2.35
N LYS A 50 8.55 -0.74 2.91
CA LYS A 50 9.27 0.54 2.91
C LYS A 50 10.61 0.44 3.65
N ALA A 51 10.63 -0.24 4.80
CA ALA A 51 11.84 -0.45 5.57
C ALA A 51 12.87 -1.28 4.78
N ARG A 52 12.43 -2.35 4.10
CA ARG A 52 13.29 -3.17 3.24
C ARG A 52 13.84 -2.37 2.06
N SER A 53 12.99 -1.61 1.36
CA SER A 53 13.45 -0.78 0.24
C SER A 53 14.45 0.27 0.71
N ALA A 54 14.18 0.93 1.84
CA ALA A 54 15.09 1.93 2.40
C ALA A 54 16.46 1.35 2.77
N GLY A 55 16.50 0.13 3.32
CA GLY A 55 17.74 -0.59 3.59
C GLY A 55 18.52 -0.88 2.30
N LEU A 56 17.87 -1.45 1.29
CA LEU A 56 18.50 -1.75 0.00
C LEU A 56 19.10 -0.50 -0.67
N TYR A 57 18.38 0.61 -0.68
CA TYR A 57 18.90 1.87 -1.26
C TYR A 57 20.02 2.49 -0.43
N LYS A 58 20.01 2.30 0.89
CA LYS A 58 21.12 2.75 1.75
C LYS A 58 22.40 1.97 1.43
N ASP A 59 22.29 0.66 1.24
CA ASP A 59 23.42 -0.21 0.90
C ASP A 59 23.96 0.08 -0.51
N ASP A 60 23.07 0.35 -1.48
CA ASP A 60 23.46 0.76 -2.83
C ASP A 60 24.20 2.11 -2.84
N ALA A 61 23.74 3.08 -2.03
CA ALA A 61 24.35 4.42 -1.96
C ALA A 61 25.79 4.42 -1.43
N ILE A 62 26.17 3.43 -0.60
CA ILE A 62 27.54 3.30 -0.06
C ILE A 62 28.44 2.41 -0.93
N ALA A 63 27.88 1.75 -1.95
CA ALA A 63 28.64 0.86 -2.82
C ALA A 63 29.64 1.67 -3.67
N LYS A 64 30.93 1.28 -3.64
CA LYS A 64 31.98 1.93 -4.45
C LYS A 64 31.77 1.74 -5.95
N LEU A 65 31.24 0.59 -6.36
CA LEU A 65 30.91 0.24 -7.74
C LEU A 65 29.40 0.06 -7.84
N ARG A 66 28.75 0.93 -8.61
CA ARG A 66 27.28 1.05 -8.69
C ARG A 66 26.71 0.93 -10.10
N VAL A 67 27.56 0.93 -11.13
CA VAL A 67 27.14 0.81 -12.52
C VAL A 67 27.71 -0.46 -13.13
N SER A 68 26.86 -1.26 -13.77
CA SER A 68 27.22 -2.59 -14.28
C SER A 68 28.36 -2.55 -15.31
N HIS A 69 28.43 -1.50 -16.15
CA HIS A 69 29.48 -1.36 -17.16
C HIS A 69 30.86 -1.00 -16.57
N ALA A 70 30.93 -0.54 -15.31
CA ALA A 70 32.19 -0.32 -14.60
C ALA A 70 32.58 -1.51 -13.72
N ASN A 71 31.81 -2.61 -13.72
CA ASN A 71 32.14 -3.81 -12.97
C ASN A 71 33.29 -4.57 -13.68
N PRO A 72 34.46 -4.75 -13.04
CA PRO A 72 35.61 -5.41 -13.66
C PRO A 72 35.32 -6.83 -14.16
N ALA A 73 34.44 -7.56 -13.47
CA ALA A 73 34.06 -8.91 -13.89
C ALA A 73 33.22 -8.90 -15.17
N VAL A 74 32.32 -7.92 -15.32
CA VAL A 74 31.49 -7.75 -16.53
C VAL A 74 32.37 -7.31 -17.70
N GLU A 75 33.27 -6.36 -17.48
CA GLU A 75 34.22 -5.91 -18.50
C GLU A 75 35.10 -7.06 -18.98
N LYS A 76 35.63 -7.86 -18.05
CA LYS A 76 36.42 -9.06 -18.37
C LYS A 76 35.62 -10.07 -19.20
N TYR A 77 34.37 -10.35 -18.80
CA TYR A 77 33.49 -11.26 -19.52
C TYR A 77 33.32 -10.84 -20.98
N TYR A 78 33.00 -9.56 -21.25
CA TYR A 78 32.82 -9.09 -22.62
C TYR A 78 34.14 -9.06 -23.41
N LYS A 79 35.26 -8.69 -22.78
CA LYS A 79 36.59 -8.69 -23.42
C LYS A 79 37.07 -10.08 -23.84
N GLU A 80 36.85 -11.09 -22.99
CA GLU A 80 37.43 -12.42 -23.18
C GLU A 80 36.46 -13.42 -23.85
N PHE A 81 35.16 -13.19 -23.76
CA PHE A 81 34.16 -14.17 -24.21
C PHE A 81 32.92 -13.55 -24.87
N GLY A 82 32.21 -12.66 -24.16
CA GLY A 82 30.90 -12.15 -24.58
C GLY A 82 30.93 -11.23 -25.81
N GLY A 83 32.11 -10.73 -26.19
CA GLY A 83 32.30 -9.83 -27.31
C GLY A 83 31.66 -8.47 -27.04
N GLN A 84 30.57 -8.16 -27.75
CA GLN A 84 29.84 -6.89 -27.61
C GLN A 84 28.41 -7.11 -27.11
N PRO A 85 27.88 -6.18 -26.29
CA PRO A 85 26.46 -6.15 -25.96
C PRO A 85 25.60 -6.17 -27.23
N LEU A 86 24.48 -6.92 -27.20
CA LEU A 86 23.59 -7.10 -28.35
C LEU A 86 24.24 -7.79 -29.58
N GLY A 87 25.47 -8.30 -29.48
CA GLY A 87 26.10 -9.10 -30.52
C GLY A 87 25.51 -10.51 -30.60
N HIS A 88 25.91 -11.28 -31.63
CA HIS A 88 25.42 -12.65 -31.86
C HIS A 88 25.54 -13.55 -30.62
N MET A 89 26.74 -13.65 -30.03
CA MET A 89 26.97 -14.45 -28.81
C MET A 89 26.09 -14.00 -27.63
N SER A 90 25.87 -12.69 -27.47
CA SER A 90 24.99 -12.15 -26.43
C SER A 90 23.52 -12.47 -26.72
N HIS A 91 23.11 -12.44 -27.98
CA HIS A 91 21.75 -12.78 -28.39
C HIS A 91 21.45 -14.26 -28.11
N ASP A 92 22.38 -15.15 -28.47
CA ASP A 92 22.20 -16.60 -28.31
C ASP A 92 22.14 -17.02 -26.83
N LEU A 93 22.95 -16.39 -25.97
CA LEU A 93 23.10 -16.80 -24.57
C LEU A 93 22.27 -15.99 -23.58
N LEU A 94 22.12 -14.68 -23.82
CA LEU A 94 21.57 -13.75 -22.83
C LEU A 94 20.20 -13.19 -23.23
N HIS A 95 19.78 -13.35 -24.48
CA HIS A 95 18.46 -12.90 -24.93
C HIS A 95 17.49 -14.08 -24.98
N THR A 96 16.20 -13.75 -25.06
CA THR A 96 15.12 -14.74 -25.12
C THR A 96 14.00 -14.25 -26.01
N HIS A 97 13.06 -15.14 -26.30
CA HIS A 97 11.88 -14.85 -27.10
C HIS A 97 10.61 -15.18 -26.32
N PHE A 98 9.56 -14.42 -26.57
CA PHE A 98 8.25 -14.65 -25.99
C PHE A 98 7.41 -15.52 -26.92
N VAL A 99 6.60 -16.39 -26.32
CA VAL A 99 5.59 -17.18 -27.03
C VAL A 99 4.23 -16.67 -26.56
N ASP A 100 3.32 -16.43 -27.50
CA ASP A 100 1.94 -16.07 -27.17
C ASP A 100 1.25 -17.25 -26.46
N ARG A 101 0.83 -16.99 -25.23
CA ARG A 101 0.18 -17.96 -24.33
C ARG A 101 -1.27 -17.61 -24.02
N THR A 102 -1.87 -16.66 -24.73
CA THR A 102 -3.25 -16.21 -24.49
C THR A 102 -4.30 -17.31 -24.65
N LYS A 103 -4.01 -18.37 -25.43
CA LYS A 103 -4.89 -19.54 -25.62
C LYS A 103 -4.49 -20.77 -24.80
N LEU A 104 -3.60 -20.64 -23.82
CA LEU A 104 -3.39 -21.71 -22.84
C LEU A 104 -4.61 -21.74 -21.92
N ASN A 105 -5.54 -22.65 -22.25
CA ASN A 105 -6.83 -22.88 -21.59
C ASN A 105 -6.79 -22.59 -20.08
N SER A 106 -7.59 -21.60 -19.66
CA SER A 106 -8.09 -21.41 -18.29
C SER A 106 -9.28 -22.31 -18.02
#